data_AF-A0AAW9C5Y3-F1
#
_entry.id   AF-A0AAW9C5Y3-F1
#
_cell.length_a   1.000
_cell.length_b   1.000
_cell.length_c   1.000
_cell.angle_alpha   90.00
_cell.angle_beta   90.00
_cell.angle_gamma   90.00
#
_symmetry.space_group_name_H-M   'P 1'
#
loop_
_entity.id
_entity.type
_entity.pdbx_description
1 polymer ?
#
loop_
_entity_poly.entity_id
_entity_poly.type
_entity_poly.pdbx_seq_one_letter_code
_entity_poly.pdbx_strand_id
1 'polypeptide(L)'
;MAMNKKEQAAYDQLVAQARINRALRWSDYRVERDMPVPETSGDYQNGWSFNVASGTVYPTWSGNSVHGTREEGEVVDAASRRMRGMNGSQNGIPQFSTKERALKALRRSLEIKFAMQLDGIDNR
;
A
#
# COMPACT_ATOMS: atom_id res chain seq x y z
N MET A 1 -18.13 -20.39 33.76
CA MET A 1 -19.39 -20.05 33.06
C MET A 1 -19.03 -19.71 31.63
N ALA A 2 -19.47 -20.52 30.66
CA ALA A 2 -19.27 -20.22 29.24
C ALA A 2 -20.37 -19.23 28.78
N MET A 3 -20.02 -18.23 27.98
CA MET A 3 -21.01 -17.31 27.40
C MET A 3 -22.06 -18.08 26.59
N ASN A 4 -23.32 -17.69 26.73
CA ASN A 4 -24.36 -18.20 25.86
C ASN A 4 -24.24 -17.59 24.44
N LYS A 5 -24.93 -18.17 23.45
CA LYS A 5 -24.83 -17.72 22.04
C LYS A 5 -25.19 -16.24 21.84
N LYS A 6 -26.15 -15.70 22.60
CA LYS A 6 -26.54 -14.28 22.50
C LYS A 6 -25.46 -13.37 23.08
N GLU A 7 -24.88 -13.76 24.22
CA GLU A 7 -23.77 -13.03 24.84
C GLU A 7 -22.53 -13.01 23.96
N GLN A 8 -22.20 -14.14 23.32
CA GLN A 8 -21.08 -14.22 22.37
C GLN A 8 -21.29 -13.28 21.16
N ALA A 9 -22.50 -13.28 20.57
CA ALA A 9 -22.79 -12.40 19.43
C ALA A 9 -22.72 -10.91 19.80
N ALA A 10 -23.21 -10.54 20.98
CA ALA A 10 -23.09 -9.17 21.48
C ALA A 10 -21.63 -8.78 21.74
N TYR A 11 -20.83 -9.68 22.31
CA TYR A 11 -19.40 -9.47 22.50
C TYR A 11 -18.66 -9.28 21.17
N ASP A 12 -18.94 -10.12 20.17
CA ASP A 12 -18.30 -10.02 18.85
C ASP A 12 -18.65 -8.69 18.15
N GLN A 13 -19.88 -8.21 18.29
CA GLN A 13 -20.29 -6.89 17.79
C GLN A 13 -19.52 -5.76 18.48
N LEU A 14 -19.36 -5.81 19.81
CA LEU A 14 -18.59 -4.82 20.56
C LEU A 14 -17.12 -4.82 20.13
N VAL A 15 -16.52 -5.99 19.92
CA VAL A 15 -15.15 -6.11 19.42
C VAL A 15 -15.03 -5.51 18.00
N ALA A 16 -16.00 -5.76 17.12
CA ALA A 16 -16.01 -5.19 15.78
C ALA A 16 -16.11 -3.66 15.81
N GLN A 17 -17.03 -3.09 16.61
CA GLN A 17 -17.16 -1.64 16.79
C GLN A 17 -15.89 -1.03 17.37
N ALA A 18 -15.27 -1.66 18.37
CA ALA A 18 -14.02 -1.19 18.94
C ALA A 18 -12.88 -1.16 17.91
N ARG A 19 -12.81 -2.15 17.01
CA ARG A 19 -11.84 -2.19 15.91
C ARG A 19 -12.08 -1.07 14.90
N ILE A 20 -13.33 -0.81 14.52
CA ILE A 20 -13.70 0.29 13.62
C ILE A 20 -13.33 1.64 14.25
N ASN A 21 -13.71 1.87 15.50
CA ASN A 21 -13.39 3.11 16.21
C ASN A 21 -11.88 3.36 16.30
N ARG A 22 -11.08 2.30 16.51
CA ARG A 22 -9.62 2.40 16.45
C ARG A 22 -9.13 2.78 15.04
N ALA A 23 -9.76 2.24 14.00
CA ALA A 23 -9.43 2.52 12.60
C ALA A 23 -9.94 3.89 12.08
N LEU A 24 -10.73 4.64 12.86
CA LEU A 24 -11.14 6.01 12.51
C LEU A 24 -10.14 7.07 12.98
N ARG A 25 -9.01 6.68 13.57
CA ARG A 25 -7.96 7.60 14.01
C ARG A 25 -7.12 8.10 12.84
N TRP A 26 -6.73 9.37 12.88
CA TRP A 26 -5.74 9.94 11.98
C TRP A 26 -4.34 9.50 12.38
N SER A 27 -3.61 8.94 11.43
CA SER A 27 -2.19 8.60 11.58
C SER A 27 -1.29 9.78 11.24
N ASP A 28 -0.10 9.82 11.85
CA ASP A 28 1.00 10.74 11.53
C ASP A 28 1.97 10.17 10.47
N TYR A 29 1.55 9.11 9.77
CA TYR A 29 2.37 8.46 8.78
C TYR A 29 2.60 9.34 7.55
N ARG A 30 3.79 9.20 6.97
CA ARG A 30 4.21 9.86 5.73
C ARG A 30 3.70 9.10 4.50
N VAL A 31 3.37 9.85 3.45
CA VAL A 31 2.93 9.29 2.15
C VAL A 31 4.02 9.36 1.09
N GLU A 32 5.10 10.10 1.38
CA GLU A 32 6.21 10.30 0.48
C GLU A 32 7.05 9.04 0.34
N ARG A 33 7.41 8.75 -0.91
CA ARG A 33 8.26 7.61 -1.26
C ARG A 33 9.71 7.93 -0.94
N ASP A 34 10.38 7.00 -0.28
CA ASP A 34 11.73 7.18 0.24
C ASP A 34 12.82 6.67 -0.70
N MET A 35 12.44 5.94 -1.75
CA MET A 35 13.36 5.56 -2.83
C MET A 35 13.07 6.41 -4.07
N PRO A 36 14.00 7.29 -4.48
CA PRO A 36 13.87 8.03 -5.73
C PRO A 36 13.99 7.09 -6.94
N VAL A 37 13.72 7.60 -8.14
CA VAL A 37 13.95 6.84 -9.38
C VAL A 37 15.46 6.66 -9.57
N PRO A 38 15.96 5.48 -9.99
CA PRO A 38 17.36 5.30 -10.34
C PRO A 38 17.79 6.27 -11.44
N GLU A 39 18.94 6.92 -11.28
CA GLU A 39 19.42 7.92 -12.24
C GLU A 39 20.11 7.26 -13.44
N THR A 40 20.87 6.20 -13.19
CA THR A 40 21.68 5.52 -14.21
C THR A 40 20.83 4.58 -15.07
N SER A 41 21.03 4.64 -16.38
CA SER A 41 20.43 3.67 -17.29
C SER A 41 20.99 2.26 -17.03
N GLY A 42 20.10 1.29 -16.86
CA GLY A 42 20.46 -0.10 -16.58
C GLY A 42 20.50 -0.46 -15.10
N ASP A 43 20.41 0.53 -14.21
CA ASP A 43 20.18 0.28 -12.78
C ASP A 43 18.71 -0.02 -12.55
N TYR A 44 18.46 -1.04 -11.74
CA TYR A 44 17.14 -1.43 -11.29
C TYR A 44 17.12 -1.46 -9.78
N GLN A 45 16.04 -0.93 -9.21
CA GLN A 45 15.77 -1.02 -7.79
C GLN A 45 14.47 -1.77 -7.55
N ASN A 46 14.41 -2.47 -6.42
CA ASN A 46 13.25 -3.24 -5.99
C ASN A 46 12.67 -2.56 -4.76
N GLY A 47 11.36 -2.40 -4.76
CA GLY A 47 10.67 -1.74 -3.66
C GLY A 47 9.21 -2.15 -3.59
N TRP A 48 8.43 -1.26 -2.99
CA TRP A 48 7.01 -1.45 -2.74
C TRP A 48 6.21 -0.25 -3.24
N SER A 49 4.99 -0.52 -3.66
CA SER A 49 4.02 0.47 -4.09
C SER A 49 2.64 0.05 -3.59
N PHE A 50 1.66 0.93 -3.74
CA PHE A 50 0.29 0.63 -3.40
C PHE A 50 -0.69 1.23 -4.40
N ASN A 51 -1.90 0.69 -4.41
CA ASN A 51 -3.04 1.21 -5.14
C ASN A 51 -4.14 1.60 -4.13
N VAL A 52 -4.48 2.90 -4.07
CA VAL A 52 -5.50 3.43 -3.14
C VAL A 52 -6.91 2.95 -3.51
N ALA A 53 -7.18 2.72 -4.79
CA ALA A 53 -8.48 2.26 -5.25
C ALA A 53 -8.74 0.81 -4.83
N SER A 54 -7.76 -0.08 -4.98
CA SER A 54 -7.88 -1.49 -4.57
C SER A 54 -7.52 -1.76 -3.11
N GLY A 55 -6.83 -0.83 -2.43
CA GLY A 55 -6.37 -1.03 -1.06
C GLY A 55 -5.23 -2.04 -0.96
N THR A 56 -4.44 -2.22 -2.03
CA THR A 56 -3.42 -3.27 -2.11
C THR A 56 -2.02 -2.69 -2.10
N VAL A 57 -1.14 -3.26 -1.28
CA VAL A 57 0.32 -3.07 -1.34
C VAL A 57 0.92 -4.21 -2.15
N TYR A 58 1.80 -3.90 -3.09
CA TYR A 58 2.43 -4.88 -3.97
C TYR A 58 3.92 -4.58 -4.18
N PRO A 59 4.74 -5.62 -4.39
CA PRO A 59 6.14 -5.44 -4.73
C PRO A 59 6.29 -4.95 -6.16
N THR A 60 7.28 -4.08 -6.37
CA THR A 60 7.53 -3.40 -7.63
C THR A 60 9.03 -3.30 -7.87
N TRP A 61 9.41 -3.03 -9.11
CA TRP A 61 10.76 -2.68 -9.52
C TRP A 61 10.71 -1.42 -10.40
N SER A 62 11.78 -0.65 -10.38
CA SER A 62 11.94 0.54 -11.23
C SER A 62 13.37 0.62 -11.72
N GLY A 63 13.54 0.87 -13.02
CA GLY A 63 14.74 1.49 -13.56
C GLY A 63 14.51 2.98 -13.80
N ASN A 64 15.40 3.63 -14.54
CA ASN A 64 15.27 5.06 -14.86
C ASN A 64 14.10 5.36 -15.83
N SER A 65 13.81 4.44 -16.75
CA SER A 65 12.93 4.65 -17.90
C SER A 65 11.75 3.68 -17.95
N VAL A 66 11.73 2.70 -17.05
CA VAL A 66 10.72 1.64 -17.00
C VAL A 66 10.49 1.22 -15.56
N HIS A 67 9.28 0.76 -15.27
CA HIS A 67 8.94 0.14 -14.00
C HIS A 67 7.95 -0.99 -14.19
N GLY A 68 7.75 -1.80 -13.17
CA GLY A 68 6.76 -2.86 -13.21
C GLY A 68 6.46 -3.45 -11.85
N THR A 69 5.56 -4.43 -11.84
CA THR A 69 5.30 -5.29 -10.68
C THR A 69 6.18 -6.55 -10.77
N ARG A 70 6.38 -7.19 -9.63
CA ARG A 70 7.06 -8.49 -9.50
C ARG A 70 6.33 -9.34 -8.48
N GLU A 71 6.73 -10.59 -8.29
CA GLU A 71 6.26 -11.37 -7.14
C GLU A 71 7.03 -11.03 -5.86
N GLU A 72 6.44 -11.36 -4.71
CA GLU A 72 7.09 -11.20 -3.41
C GLU A 72 8.20 -12.23 -3.26
N GLY A 73 9.43 -11.78 -3.01
CA GLY A 73 10.63 -12.63 -2.98
C GLY A 73 11.45 -12.61 -4.27
N GLU A 74 10.88 -12.18 -5.40
CA GLU A 74 11.65 -11.96 -6.63
C GLU A 74 12.52 -10.71 -6.54
N VAL A 75 13.65 -10.73 -7.23
CA VAL A 75 14.55 -9.58 -7.34
C VAL A 75 14.78 -9.30 -8.82
N VAL A 76 14.58 -8.05 -9.22
CA VAL A 76 14.87 -7.55 -10.56
C VAL A 76 16.20 -6.82 -10.56
N ASP A 77 17.14 -7.28 -11.39
CA ASP A 77 18.48 -6.73 -11.55
C ASP A 77 18.89 -6.67 -13.03
N ALA A 78 20.09 -6.13 -13.31
CA ALA A 78 20.59 -6.00 -14.67
C ALA A 78 20.91 -7.36 -15.35
N ALA A 79 21.16 -8.42 -14.57
CA ALA A 79 21.50 -9.75 -15.06
C ALA A 79 20.26 -10.60 -15.38
N SER A 80 19.15 -10.34 -14.68
CA SER A 80 17.83 -10.93 -14.88
C SER A 80 17.11 -10.38 -16.12
N ARG A 81 17.90 -10.10 -17.18
CA ARG A 81 17.55 -9.77 -18.59
C ARG A 81 16.50 -10.69 -19.25
N ARG A 82 15.89 -11.63 -18.52
CA ARG A 82 14.68 -12.36 -18.90
C ARG A 82 13.40 -11.52 -18.73
N MET A 83 13.44 -10.21 -19.01
CA MET A 83 12.24 -9.36 -19.12
C MET A 83 11.48 -9.58 -20.44
N ARG A 84 11.32 -10.83 -20.88
CA ARG A 84 10.36 -11.23 -21.90
C ARG A 84 9.11 -11.72 -21.18
N GLY A 85 8.18 -10.82 -20.86
CA GLY A 85 6.88 -11.18 -20.30
C GLY A 85 6.45 -10.47 -19.02
N MET A 86 7.28 -9.59 -18.43
CA MET A 86 6.83 -8.70 -17.35
C MET A 86 6.10 -7.49 -17.94
N ASN A 87 4.90 -7.18 -17.42
CA ASN A 87 4.14 -5.99 -17.76
C ASN A 87 4.86 -4.74 -17.23
N GLY A 88 5.81 -4.23 -18.03
CA GLY A 88 6.52 -3.00 -17.76
C GLY A 88 5.74 -1.79 -18.28
N SER A 89 5.69 -0.73 -17.49
CA SER A 89 5.20 0.59 -17.91
C SER A 89 6.38 1.56 -18.09
N GLN A 90 6.18 2.56 -18.94
CA GLN A 90 7.19 3.59 -19.20
C GLN A 90 7.37 4.53 -17.99
N ASN A 91 8.54 5.15 -17.93
CA ASN A 91 9.05 6.04 -16.88
C ASN A 91 9.36 5.32 -15.58
N GLY A 92 10.52 5.58 -14.99
CA GLY A 92 10.79 5.12 -13.63
C GLY A 92 9.82 5.74 -12.63
N ILE A 93 9.53 5.02 -11.55
CA ILE A 93 8.71 5.52 -10.45
C ILE A 93 9.49 5.50 -9.14
N PRO A 94 9.29 6.50 -8.27
CA PRO A 94 9.76 6.40 -6.90
C PRO A 94 9.03 5.25 -6.18
N GLN A 95 9.65 4.68 -5.15
CA GLN A 95 9.17 3.48 -4.45
C GLN A 95 9.31 3.60 -2.94
N PHE A 96 8.66 2.70 -2.20
CA PHE A 96 8.93 2.50 -0.79
C PHE A 96 9.99 1.43 -0.58
N SER A 97 10.92 1.66 0.34
CA SER A 97 11.95 0.66 0.67
C SER A 97 11.40 -0.59 1.36
N THR A 98 10.27 -0.48 2.05
CA THR A 98 9.66 -1.62 2.77
C THR A 98 8.15 -1.71 2.58
N LYS A 99 7.63 -2.94 2.72
CA LYS A 99 6.19 -3.23 2.74
C LYS A 99 5.48 -2.45 3.85
N GLU A 100 6.12 -2.34 5.02
CA GLU A 100 5.57 -1.61 6.16
C GLU A 100 5.39 -0.12 5.85
N ARG A 101 6.39 0.52 5.21
CA ARG A 101 6.28 1.93 4.78
C ARG A 101 5.15 2.11 3.77
N ALA A 102 5.03 1.21 2.79
CA ALA A 102 3.94 1.23 1.82
C ALA A 102 2.56 1.03 2.49
N LEU A 103 2.45 0.14 3.49
CA LEU A 103 1.20 -0.06 4.25
C LEU A 103 0.82 1.17 5.07
N LYS A 104 1.78 1.82 5.73
CA LYS A 104 1.56 3.07 6.48
C LYS A 104 1.11 4.20 5.56
N ALA A 105 1.76 4.35 4.42
CA ALA A 105 1.40 5.34 3.41
C ALA A 105 0.02 5.07 2.79
N LEU A 106 -0.31 3.80 2.48
CA LEU A 106 -1.63 3.40 2.02
C LEU A 106 -2.70 3.73 3.06
N ARG A 107 -2.44 3.41 4.33
CA ARG A 107 -3.35 3.74 5.43
C ARG A 107 -3.64 5.24 5.49
N ARG A 108 -2.60 6.08 5.48
CA ARG A 108 -2.75 7.54 5.48
C ARG A 108 -3.51 8.04 4.25
N SER A 109 -3.24 7.47 3.08
CA SER A 109 -3.93 7.82 1.84
C SER A 109 -5.43 7.49 1.90
N LEU A 110 -5.80 6.36 2.51
CA LEU A 110 -7.18 5.97 2.73
C LEU A 110 -7.87 6.85 3.78
N GLU A 111 -7.18 7.25 4.85
CA GLU A 111 -7.72 8.20 5.83
C GLU A 111 -8.15 9.51 5.14
N ILE A 112 -7.28 10.07 4.29
CA ILE A 112 -7.57 11.29 3.52
C ILE A 112 -8.76 11.06 2.59
N LYS A 113 -8.76 9.97 1.82
CA LYS A 113 -9.85 9.63 0.89
C LYS A 113 -11.20 9.54 1.60
N PHE A 114 -11.27 8.82 2.73
CA PHE A 114 -12.53 8.65 3.46
C PHE A 114 -12.97 9.94 4.14
N ALA A 115 -12.05 10.74 4.68
CA ALA A 115 -12.38 12.05 5.24
C ALA A 115 -12.99 12.98 4.19
N MET A 116 -12.42 13.04 2.98
CA MET A 116 -13.00 13.83 1.87
C MET A 116 -14.40 13.34 1.47
N GLN A 117 -14.64 12.03 1.53
CA GLN A 117 -15.96 11.46 1.24
C GLN A 117 -16.99 11.83 2.31
N LEU A 118 -16.59 11.82 3.58
CA LEU A 118 -17.45 12.24 4.70
C LEU A 118 -17.75 13.74 4.64
N ASP A 119 -16.74 14.58 4.40
CA ASP A 119 -16.91 16.03 4.22
C ASP A 119 -17.90 16.35 3.08
N GLY A 120 -17.80 15.62 1.96
CA GLY A 120 -18.75 15.74 0.85
C GLY A 120 -20.17 15.23 1.13
N ILE A 121 -20.41 14.53 2.26
CA ILE A 121 -21.74 14.18 2.77
C ILE A 121 -22.21 15.27 3.73
N ASP A 122 -21.35 15.71 4.65
CA ASP A 122 -21.67 16.68 5.70
C ASP A 122 -22.00 18.07 5.14
N ASN A 123 -21.42 18.42 3.99
CA ASN A 123 -21.64 19.71 3.31
C ASN A 123 -22.73 19.68 2.22
N ARG A 124 -23.62 18.67 2.21
CA ARG A 124 -24.80 18.62 1.34
C ARG A 124 -26.04 19.13 2.04
#